data_AF-A0A3F2RUY4-F1
#
_entry.id   AF-A0A3F2RUY4-F1
#
_cell.length_a   1.000
_cell.length_b   1.000
_cell.length_c   1.000
_cell.angle_alpha   90.00
_cell.angle_beta   90.00
_cell.angle_gamma   90.00
#
_symmetry.space_group_name_H-M   'P 1'
#
loop_
_entity.id
_entity.type
_entity.pdbx_description
1 polymer ?
#
loop_
_entity_poly.entity_id
_entity_poly.type
_entity_poly.pdbx_seq_one_letter_code
_entity_poly.pdbx_strand_id
1 'polypeptide(L)'
;MTGDENVETENHRWQYRGITSPHGDIRRRRSLRRPLPAKIGDLHVWTPKERLQVILDGSTGVVIECVNVLLSLVLVAIAIVNTYRDPELGRDSHIYVVFEILCTAFFAVDYILHVYAAQDRVGYLVKPVSIVDFLTIMPTIFALALKWLKLKGVLPILRIARIFRILAVLRIYRVMVSRHGFEYQLVVLIFLLLSLILVAAGVFQVLEESYYTDQGQFFVMFIIIVVVTVIPKQVARLKELSSLQRGYTHSYSLHRRTIDNGGHVVVTGHVRFNNASAFLREFYRPRQGRVNMDVVFLVDHVPGPGLQALLLSIRYRRRTTYLKGNLLHDRDAKRAHVAEAAAVFILTNKRDPRGVEATDMVSILHALAIDKLRCRARLKREHLEQHLDNSDGDNDDEGFLDNEADKNNHLLDRRQTRPIRCFAEILSFKHTLGLRTITGLELTLNTAQLRTAILARSIVCPGAVGLLLNLIYSPTELYVAQGRRSHTPWVAEYAGGLQNLLFPAVLPAYFDGLLFEHAVKKLYL
;
A
#
# COMPACT_ATOMS: atom_id res chain seq x y z
N MET A 1 -2.46 77.13 -9.91
CA MET A 1 -1.51 76.03 -10.14
C MET A 1 -2.28 74.73 -9.92
N THR A 2 -2.82 74.24 -11.02
CA THR A 2 -3.54 72.98 -11.17
C THR A 2 -2.55 71.82 -11.22
N GLY A 3 -2.94 70.66 -10.69
CA GLY A 3 -2.19 69.42 -10.79
C GLY A 3 -3.15 68.26 -10.63
N ASP A 4 -3.82 67.94 -11.72
CA ASP A 4 -4.56 66.70 -11.94
C ASP A 4 -3.72 65.82 -12.89
N GLU A 5 -4.03 64.51 -12.88
CA GLU A 5 -3.72 63.46 -13.86
C GLU A 5 -2.86 62.24 -13.40
N ASN A 6 -3.60 61.13 -13.24
CA ASN A 6 -3.48 59.83 -13.91
C ASN A 6 -2.35 58.85 -13.50
N VAL A 7 -2.69 57.77 -12.77
CA VAL A 7 -3.14 56.43 -13.22
C VAL A 7 -1.97 55.52 -13.61
N GLU A 8 -1.67 54.54 -12.74
CA GLU A 8 -1.06 53.28 -13.15
C GLU A 8 -1.61 52.14 -12.28
N THR A 9 -2.21 51.16 -12.95
CA THR A 9 -2.81 49.95 -12.39
C THR A 9 -1.76 48.86 -12.22
N GLU A 10 -1.39 48.49 -10.98
CA GLU A 10 -0.56 47.32 -10.71
C GLU A 10 -1.38 46.10 -10.22
N ASN A 11 -1.39 45.07 -11.06
CA ASN A 11 -1.85 43.72 -10.76
C ASN A 11 -0.87 43.02 -9.80
N HIS A 12 -1.19 42.95 -8.51
CA HIS A 12 -0.43 42.10 -7.57
C HIS A 12 -0.86 40.63 -7.65
N ARG A 13 -0.09 39.87 -8.42
CA ARG A 13 -0.04 38.40 -8.41
C ARG A 13 0.66 37.94 -7.12
N TRP A 14 -0.08 37.31 -6.20
CA TRP A 14 0.48 36.74 -4.97
C TRP A 14 1.49 35.61 -5.28
N GLN A 15 2.74 35.83 -4.90
CA GLN A 15 3.85 34.89 -5.02
C GLN A 15 4.02 34.17 -3.67
N TYR A 16 3.70 32.87 -3.63
CA TYR A 16 3.87 32.05 -2.42
C TYR A 16 5.35 31.92 -2.05
N ARG A 17 5.73 32.52 -0.91
CA ARG A 17 7.05 32.38 -0.28
C ARG A 17 7.00 31.20 0.70
N GLY A 18 7.40 30.01 0.24
CA GLY A 18 7.53 28.83 1.09
C GLY A 18 8.73 28.93 2.02
N ILE A 19 8.49 28.92 3.33
CA ILE A 19 9.52 28.82 4.38
C ILE A 19 9.85 27.35 4.62
N THR A 20 11.13 27.03 4.49
CA THR A 20 11.76 25.72 4.61
C THR A 20 11.88 25.26 6.07
N SER A 21 11.52 24.00 6.34
CA SER A 21 11.84 23.31 7.61
C SER A 21 13.29 22.78 7.58
N PRO A 22 14.05 22.80 8.71
CA PRO A 22 15.49 22.53 8.72
C PRO A 22 15.89 21.05 8.54
N HIS A 23 14.94 20.13 8.38
CA HIS A 23 15.22 18.70 8.18
C HIS A 23 15.02 18.21 6.73
N GLY A 24 14.85 19.14 5.78
CA GLY A 24 14.70 18.82 4.35
C GLY A 24 16.00 18.76 3.54
N ASP A 25 17.12 19.27 4.07
CA ASP A 25 18.29 19.59 3.23
C ASP A 25 19.25 18.44 2.92
N ILE A 26 19.03 17.25 3.49
CA ILE A 26 19.82 16.06 3.11
C ILE A 26 19.24 15.34 1.88
N ARG A 27 17.98 15.62 1.49
CA ARG A 27 17.36 15.01 0.29
C ARG A 27 17.62 15.76 -1.02
N ARG A 28 18.14 17.00 -1.00
CA ARG A 28 18.33 17.80 -2.23
C ARG A 28 19.68 17.60 -2.93
N ARG A 29 20.61 16.80 -2.39
CA ARG A 29 21.91 16.52 -3.06
C ARG A 29 21.97 15.23 -3.89
N ARG A 30 20.85 14.53 -4.12
CA ARG A 30 20.82 13.31 -4.95
C ARG A 30 19.77 13.31 -6.08
N SER A 31 19.31 14.48 -6.53
CA SER A 31 18.77 14.61 -7.89
C SER A 31 19.95 14.84 -8.84
N LEU A 32 20.67 13.76 -9.18
CA LEU A 32 21.59 13.77 -10.31
C LEU A 32 20.81 14.24 -11.53
N ARG A 33 21.32 15.33 -12.12
CA ARG A 33 20.77 16.11 -13.23
C ARG A 33 20.15 15.20 -14.30
N ARG A 34 18.82 15.26 -14.46
CA ARG A 34 18.20 14.85 -15.73
C ARG A 34 18.64 15.88 -16.79
N PRO A 35 19.27 15.50 -17.92
CA PRO A 35 19.48 16.43 -19.00
C PRO A 35 18.11 16.88 -19.52
N LEU A 36 17.93 18.19 -19.67
CA LEU A 36 16.81 18.72 -20.42
C LEU A 36 16.94 18.20 -21.87
N PRO A 37 15.87 17.65 -22.47
CA PRO A 37 15.92 17.16 -23.83
C PRO A 37 16.35 18.30 -24.75
N ALA A 38 17.23 18.00 -25.72
CA ALA A 38 17.65 18.98 -26.71
C ALA A 38 16.42 19.40 -27.52
N LYS A 39 15.88 20.58 -27.24
CA LYS A 39 14.77 21.19 -27.97
C LYS A 39 15.33 21.99 -29.14
N ILE A 40 14.94 21.64 -30.35
CA ILE A 40 15.04 22.49 -31.53
C ILE A 40 13.61 22.97 -31.79
N GLY A 41 13.25 24.14 -31.24
CA GLY A 41 11.87 24.65 -31.24
C GLY A 41 10.90 23.82 -30.38
N ASP A 42 9.66 23.65 -30.85
CA ASP A 42 8.57 22.91 -30.18
C ASP A 42 8.47 21.42 -30.56
N LEU A 43 9.31 20.93 -31.49
CA LEU A 43 9.28 19.55 -31.96
C LEU A 43 10.35 18.71 -31.26
N HIS A 44 9.92 17.74 -30.44
CA HIS A 44 10.82 16.80 -29.78
C HIS A 44 11.29 15.73 -30.78
N VAL A 45 12.50 15.91 -31.33
CA VAL A 45 13.14 14.90 -32.20
C VAL A 45 13.79 13.85 -31.31
N TRP A 46 13.16 12.67 -31.23
CA TRP A 46 13.67 11.53 -30.48
C TRP A 46 15.01 11.06 -31.03
N THR A 47 16.07 11.15 -30.23
CA THR A 47 17.35 10.52 -30.57
C THR A 47 17.25 8.98 -30.46
N PRO A 48 18.03 8.20 -31.22
CA PRO A 48 18.00 6.74 -31.12
C PRO A 48 18.35 6.23 -29.71
N LYS A 49 19.16 7.00 -28.96
CA LYS A 49 19.47 6.73 -27.55
C LYS A 49 18.24 6.89 -26.65
N GLU A 50 17.47 7.96 -26.81
CA GLU A 50 16.26 8.21 -25.99
C GLU A 50 15.16 7.20 -26.32
N ARG A 51 15.00 6.80 -27.59
CA ARG A 51 14.08 5.72 -27.98
C ARG A 51 14.45 4.42 -27.29
N LEU A 52 15.73 4.07 -27.31
CA LEU A 52 16.22 2.88 -26.65
C LEU A 52 16.00 2.95 -25.13
N GLN A 53 16.24 4.10 -24.51
CA GLN A 53 16.03 4.29 -23.09
C GLN A 53 14.55 4.10 -22.71
N VAL A 54 13.62 4.63 -23.51
CA VAL A 54 12.17 4.45 -23.27
C VAL A 54 11.74 2.99 -23.45
N ILE A 55 12.33 2.26 -24.40
CA ILE A 55 12.07 0.83 -24.61
C ILE A 55 12.60 0.00 -23.43
N LEU A 56 13.78 0.32 -22.91
CA LEU A 56 14.36 -0.34 -21.74
C LEU A 56 13.60 0.00 -20.44
N ASP A 57 13.15 1.25 -20.27
CA ASP A 57 12.39 1.66 -19.08
C ASP A 57 10.91 1.20 -19.14
N GLY A 58 10.43 0.74 -20.30
CA GLY A 58 9.08 0.25 -20.52
C GLY A 58 8.87 -1.22 -20.14
N SER A 59 7.66 -1.73 -20.41
CA SER A 59 7.30 -3.15 -20.16
C SER A 59 8.19 -4.14 -20.92
N THR A 60 8.69 -3.74 -22.10
CA THR A 60 9.62 -4.53 -22.91
C THR A 60 10.95 -4.78 -22.22
N GLY A 61 11.51 -3.79 -21.51
CA GLY A 61 12.74 -3.98 -20.74
C GLY A 61 12.57 -4.99 -19.61
N VAL A 62 11.44 -4.93 -18.89
CA VAL A 62 11.12 -5.91 -17.84
C VAL A 62 11.06 -7.34 -18.40
N VAL A 63 10.49 -7.52 -19.60
CA VAL A 63 10.45 -8.84 -20.26
C VAL A 63 11.86 -9.32 -20.62
N ILE A 64 12.71 -8.45 -21.19
CA ILE A 64 14.10 -8.77 -21.51
C ILE A 64 14.87 -9.17 -20.24
N GLU A 65 14.70 -8.44 -19.14
CA GLU A 65 15.30 -8.78 -17.85
C GLU A 65 14.78 -10.12 -17.29
N CYS A 66 13.49 -10.40 -17.39
CA CYS A 66 12.92 -11.70 -16.99
C CYS A 66 13.51 -12.86 -17.81
N VAL A 67 13.66 -12.69 -19.12
CA VAL A 67 14.32 -13.68 -20.00
C VAL A 67 15.78 -13.87 -19.61
N ASN A 68 16.50 -12.78 -19.31
CA ASN A 68 17.89 -12.84 -18.85
C ASN A 68 18.04 -13.63 -17.54
N VAL A 69 17.11 -13.47 -16.61
CA VAL A 69 17.08 -14.20 -15.33
C VAL A 69 16.73 -15.67 -15.54
N LEU A 70 15.78 -15.98 -16.42
CA LEU A 70 15.44 -17.35 -16.75
C LEU A 70 16.63 -18.08 -17.38
N LEU A 71 17.29 -17.45 -18.36
CA LEU A 71 18.46 -17.99 -19.04
C LEU A 71 19.63 -18.21 -18.06
N SER A 72 19.82 -17.30 -17.09
CA SER A 72 20.86 -17.46 -16.07
C SER A 72 20.55 -18.61 -15.11
N LEU A 73 19.29 -18.81 -14.71
CA LEU A 73 18.87 -19.95 -13.90
C LEU A 73 19.10 -21.28 -14.64
N VAL A 74 18.76 -21.34 -15.93
CA VAL A 74 18.99 -22.52 -16.78
C VAL A 74 20.49 -22.82 -16.90
N LEU A 75 21.34 -21.81 -17.13
CA LEU A 75 22.80 -22.01 -17.17
C LEU A 75 23.36 -22.54 -15.85
N VAL A 76 22.87 -22.04 -14.71
CA VAL A 76 23.29 -22.54 -13.39
C VAL A 76 22.81 -23.97 -13.17
N ALA A 77 21.57 -24.30 -13.51
CA ALA A 77 21.04 -25.65 -13.40
C ALA A 77 21.86 -26.65 -14.24
N ILE A 78 22.18 -26.28 -15.50
CA ILE A 78 23.01 -27.12 -16.36
C ILE A 78 24.44 -27.21 -15.82
N ALA A 79 25.01 -26.13 -15.29
CA ALA A 79 26.34 -26.17 -14.66
C ALA A 79 26.38 -27.14 -13.47
N ILE A 80 25.34 -27.14 -12.63
CA ILE A 80 25.21 -28.09 -11.51
C ILE A 80 25.05 -29.52 -12.03
N VAL A 81 24.19 -29.76 -13.02
CA VAL A 81 23.99 -31.11 -13.60
C VAL A 81 25.29 -31.65 -14.21
N ASN A 82 26.04 -30.81 -14.93
CA ASN A 82 27.33 -31.18 -15.50
C ASN A 82 28.38 -31.53 -14.44
N THR A 83 28.30 -30.93 -13.24
CA THR A 83 29.15 -31.31 -12.11
C THR A 83 28.87 -32.75 -11.64
N TYR A 84 27.61 -33.19 -11.63
CA TYR A 84 27.23 -34.49 -11.05
C TYR A 84 27.22 -35.67 -12.03
N ARG A 85 26.97 -35.43 -13.33
CA ARG A 85 26.52 -36.50 -14.23
C ARG A 85 27.61 -37.30 -14.95
N ASP A 86 28.84 -36.79 -15.13
CA ASP A 86 30.05 -37.58 -15.51
C ASP A 86 31.26 -36.65 -15.82
N PRO A 87 32.47 -36.86 -15.23
CA PRO A 87 33.68 -36.07 -15.53
C PRO A 87 34.23 -36.24 -16.95
N GLU A 88 33.89 -37.34 -17.63
CA GLU A 88 34.46 -37.73 -18.93
C GLU A 88 33.49 -37.53 -20.11
N LEU A 89 32.18 -37.65 -19.89
CA LEU A 89 31.17 -37.51 -20.95
C LEU A 89 30.64 -36.07 -21.12
N GLY A 90 31.09 -35.13 -20.29
CA GLY A 90 30.80 -33.70 -20.40
C GLY A 90 31.82 -32.89 -21.21
N ARG A 91 32.88 -33.52 -21.74
CA ARG A 91 33.99 -32.77 -22.37
C ARG A 91 33.67 -32.21 -23.76
N ASP A 92 32.76 -32.79 -24.55
CA ASP A 92 32.60 -32.42 -25.96
C ASP A 92 31.15 -32.48 -26.50
N SER A 93 30.11 -32.26 -25.68
CA SER A 93 28.78 -32.02 -26.26
C SER A 93 28.77 -30.65 -26.94
N HIS A 94 28.91 -30.65 -28.26
CA HIS A 94 28.83 -29.44 -29.10
C HIS A 94 27.57 -28.62 -28.78
N ILE A 95 26.48 -29.27 -28.38
CA ILE A 95 25.20 -28.64 -28.02
C ILE A 95 25.35 -27.72 -26.81
N TYR A 96 26.05 -28.16 -25.76
CA TYR A 96 26.25 -27.34 -24.56
C TYR A 96 27.12 -26.12 -24.86
N VAL A 97 28.22 -26.32 -25.59
CA VAL A 97 29.14 -25.23 -25.96
C VAL A 97 28.43 -24.20 -26.85
N VAL A 98 27.65 -24.66 -27.83
CA VAL A 98 26.85 -23.77 -28.70
C VAL A 98 25.82 -23.00 -27.87
N PHE A 99 25.10 -23.68 -26.97
CA PHE A 99 24.11 -23.04 -26.10
C PHE A 99 24.74 -22.01 -25.15
N GLU A 100 25.90 -22.31 -24.58
CA GLU A 100 26.64 -21.40 -23.70
C GLU A 100 27.10 -20.13 -24.43
N ILE A 101 27.61 -20.29 -25.66
CA ILE A 101 28.03 -19.18 -26.51
C ILE A 101 26.83 -18.31 -26.90
N LEU A 102 25.71 -18.92 -27.28
CA LEU A 102 24.46 -18.22 -27.60
C LEU A 102 23.97 -17.38 -26.42
N CYS A 103 23.89 -17.99 -25.23
CA CYS A 103 23.47 -17.29 -24.01
C CYS A 103 24.42 -16.15 -23.64
N THR A 104 25.73 -16.37 -23.74
CA THR A 104 26.74 -15.34 -23.48
C THR A 104 26.61 -14.18 -24.45
N ALA A 105 26.39 -14.46 -25.75
CA ALA A 105 26.20 -13.43 -26.75
C ALA A 105 24.96 -12.58 -26.45
N PHE A 106 23.84 -13.22 -26.06
CA PHE A 106 22.63 -12.52 -25.64
C PHE A 106 22.89 -11.58 -24.44
N PHE A 107 23.62 -12.06 -23.42
CA PHE A 107 23.99 -11.25 -22.26
C PHE A 107 24.95 -10.11 -22.60
N ALA A 108 25.88 -10.32 -23.52
CA ALA A 108 26.79 -9.28 -23.98
C ALA A 108 26.04 -8.16 -24.71
N VAL A 109 25.09 -8.51 -25.59
CA VAL A 109 24.23 -7.54 -26.27
C VAL A 109 23.40 -6.75 -25.26
N ASP A 110 22.76 -7.44 -24.32
CA ASP A 110 21.99 -6.79 -23.25
C ASP A 110 22.84 -5.81 -22.44
N TYR A 111 24.04 -6.22 -22.03
CA TYR A 111 24.97 -5.37 -21.28
C TYR A 111 25.40 -4.13 -22.07
N ILE A 112 25.77 -4.29 -23.35
CA ILE A 112 26.17 -3.19 -24.23
C ILE A 112 25.01 -2.21 -24.41
N LEU A 113 23.80 -2.72 -24.60
CA LEU A 113 22.59 -1.91 -24.78
C LEU A 113 22.32 -1.03 -23.56
N HIS A 114 22.46 -1.60 -22.36
CA HIS A 114 22.30 -0.86 -21.11
C HIS A 114 23.44 0.15 -20.86
N VAL A 115 24.69 -0.18 -21.18
CA VAL A 115 25.83 0.75 -21.09
C VAL A 115 25.65 1.92 -22.06
N TYR A 116 25.15 1.67 -23.28
CA TYR A 116 24.89 2.69 -24.27
C TYR A 116 23.72 3.61 -23.88
N ALA A 117 22.64 3.03 -23.34
CA ALA A 117 21.47 3.77 -22.85
C ALA A 117 21.79 4.61 -21.60
N ALA A 118 22.77 4.23 -20.80
CA ALA A 118 23.14 4.96 -19.59
C ALA A 118 23.55 6.42 -19.86
N GLN A 119 23.12 7.32 -18.97
CA GLN A 119 23.48 8.75 -19.03
C GLN A 119 24.96 8.96 -18.69
N ASP A 120 25.44 8.31 -17.63
CA ASP A 120 26.84 8.24 -17.25
C ASP A 120 27.35 6.81 -17.47
N ARG A 121 28.14 6.62 -18.53
CA ARG A 121 28.66 5.30 -18.94
C ARG A 121 29.62 4.75 -17.89
N VAL A 122 30.53 5.58 -17.40
CA VAL A 122 31.53 5.17 -16.41
C VAL A 122 30.86 4.92 -15.06
N GLY A 123 29.93 5.79 -14.67
CA GLY A 123 29.11 5.60 -13.48
C GLY A 123 28.24 4.33 -13.56
N TYR A 124 27.81 3.92 -14.76
CA TYR A 124 27.08 2.66 -14.95
C TYR A 124 27.98 1.43 -14.81
N LEU A 125 29.22 1.46 -15.33
CA LEU A 125 30.17 0.34 -15.23
C LEU A 125 30.52 -0.02 -13.78
N VAL A 126 30.59 0.99 -12.90
CA VAL A 126 30.95 0.81 -11.48
C VAL A 126 29.77 0.36 -10.61
N LYS A 127 28.55 0.30 -11.15
CA LYS A 127 27.40 -0.21 -10.38
C LYS A 127 27.60 -1.71 -10.09
N PRO A 128 27.30 -2.19 -8.86
CA PRO A 128 27.54 -3.58 -8.47
C PRO A 128 26.83 -4.58 -9.39
N VAL A 129 25.66 -4.20 -9.87
CA VAL A 129 24.84 -5.00 -10.78
C VAL A 129 25.44 -5.09 -12.19
N SER A 130 26.15 -4.05 -12.65
CA SER A 130 26.87 -4.03 -13.93
C SER A 130 28.20 -4.79 -13.86
N ILE A 131 28.85 -4.76 -12.69
CA ILE A 131 30.07 -5.53 -12.42
C ILE A 131 29.77 -7.03 -12.51
N VAL A 132 28.63 -7.47 -11.96
CA VAL A 132 28.19 -8.87 -12.04
C VAL A 132 28.02 -9.31 -13.50
N ASP A 133 27.36 -8.51 -14.34
CA ASP A 133 27.21 -8.83 -15.76
C ASP A 133 28.57 -8.94 -16.45
N PHE A 134 29.44 -7.96 -16.24
CA PHE A 134 30.78 -7.97 -16.81
C PHE A 134 31.56 -9.23 -16.40
N LEU A 135 31.55 -9.58 -15.11
CA LEU A 135 32.25 -10.73 -14.56
C LEU A 135 31.70 -12.07 -15.08
N THR A 136 30.41 -12.13 -15.40
CA THR A 136 29.78 -13.34 -15.98
C THR A 136 30.10 -13.54 -17.47
N ILE A 137 30.37 -12.47 -18.21
CA ILE A 137 30.62 -12.48 -19.66
C ILE A 137 32.12 -12.62 -19.98
N MET A 138 32.99 -12.04 -19.15
CA MET A 138 34.44 -11.97 -19.40
C MET A 138 35.11 -13.35 -19.65
N PRO A 139 34.84 -14.40 -18.86
CA PRO A 139 35.55 -15.68 -18.98
C PRO A 139 35.35 -16.39 -20.33
N THR A 140 34.15 -16.33 -20.89
CA THR A 140 33.78 -16.98 -22.17
C THR A 140 34.35 -16.23 -23.36
N ILE A 141 34.24 -14.90 -23.37
CA ILE A 141 34.82 -14.06 -24.41
C ILE A 141 36.35 -14.22 -24.43
N PHE A 142 36.99 -14.20 -23.26
CA PHE A 142 38.43 -14.33 -23.16
C PHE A 142 38.92 -15.73 -23.54
N ALA A 143 38.17 -16.79 -23.19
CA ALA A 143 38.48 -18.16 -23.63
C ALA A 143 38.38 -18.31 -25.16
N LEU A 144 37.38 -17.68 -25.80
CA LEU A 144 37.23 -17.66 -27.26
C LEU A 144 38.41 -16.91 -27.92
N ALA A 145 38.80 -15.77 -27.36
CA ALA A 145 39.92 -14.96 -27.85
C ALA A 145 41.26 -15.71 -27.77
N LEU A 146 41.56 -16.36 -26.65
CA LEU A 146 42.79 -17.16 -26.51
C LEU A 146 42.81 -18.39 -27.41
N LYS A 147 41.64 -19.03 -27.63
CA LYS A 147 41.51 -20.14 -28.59
C LYS A 147 41.84 -19.67 -30.00
N TRP A 148 41.37 -18.48 -30.37
CA TRP A 148 41.68 -17.85 -31.66
C TRP A 148 43.18 -17.53 -31.81
N LEU A 149 43.81 -17.04 -30.75
CA LEU A 149 45.27 -16.76 -30.67
C LEU A 149 46.15 -18.02 -30.50
N LYS A 150 45.57 -19.23 -30.47
CA LYS A 150 46.27 -20.52 -30.29
C LYS A 150 47.14 -20.62 -29.02
N LEU A 151 46.84 -19.84 -27.98
CA LEU A 151 47.57 -19.86 -26.69
C LEU A 151 46.98 -20.93 -25.75
N LYS A 152 47.59 -22.13 -25.73
CA LYS A 152 47.07 -23.28 -24.96
C LYS A 152 47.33 -23.22 -23.44
N GLY A 153 48.32 -22.45 -22.99
CA GLY A 153 48.81 -22.48 -21.60
C GLY A 153 47.89 -21.84 -20.55
N VAL A 154 46.99 -20.91 -20.94
CA VAL A 154 46.17 -20.12 -19.99
C VAL A 154 44.71 -20.63 -19.92
N LEU A 155 44.35 -21.60 -20.77
CA LEU A 155 43.01 -22.18 -20.83
C LEU A 155 42.55 -22.84 -19.52
N PRO A 156 43.40 -23.48 -18.68
CA PRO A 156 42.97 -24.09 -17.42
C PRO A 156 42.42 -23.09 -16.40
N ILE A 157 43.07 -21.93 -16.25
CA ILE A 157 42.66 -20.87 -15.30
C ILE A 157 41.29 -20.29 -15.69
N LEU A 158 41.00 -20.22 -16.99
CA LEU A 158 39.69 -19.76 -17.47
C LEU A 158 38.56 -20.78 -17.29
N ARG A 159 38.88 -22.05 -17.01
CA ARG A 159 37.88 -23.06 -16.63
C ARG A 159 37.32 -22.74 -15.24
N ILE A 160 38.18 -22.33 -14.33
CA ILE A 160 37.83 -21.89 -12.98
C ILE A 160 36.94 -20.64 -13.06
N ALA A 161 37.27 -19.70 -13.94
CA ALA A 161 36.51 -18.47 -14.12
C ALA A 161 35.06 -18.70 -14.61
N ARG A 162 34.71 -19.90 -15.09
CA ARG A 162 33.31 -20.25 -15.43
C ARG A 162 32.39 -20.25 -14.21
N ILE A 163 32.95 -20.41 -13.00
CA ILE A 163 32.17 -20.41 -11.76
C ILE A 163 31.48 -19.07 -11.50
N PHE A 164 32.06 -17.98 -11.98
CA PHE A 164 31.47 -16.65 -11.88
C PHE A 164 30.12 -16.54 -12.60
N ARG A 165 29.79 -17.47 -13.50
CA ARG A 165 28.47 -17.54 -14.15
C ARG A 165 27.34 -17.76 -13.14
N ILE A 166 27.60 -18.40 -12.00
CA ILE A 166 26.62 -18.57 -10.93
C ILE A 166 26.14 -17.21 -10.40
N LEU A 167 26.98 -16.17 -10.44
CA LEU A 167 26.60 -14.80 -10.08
C LEU A 167 25.52 -14.21 -11.00
N ALA A 168 25.29 -14.78 -12.19
CA ALA A 168 24.24 -14.32 -13.10
C ALA A 168 22.82 -14.47 -12.51
N VAL A 169 22.63 -15.29 -11.46
CA VAL A 169 21.37 -15.35 -10.69
C VAL A 169 21.07 -14.03 -9.98
N LEU A 170 22.09 -13.25 -9.62
CA LEU A 170 21.93 -11.94 -8.97
C LEU A 170 21.26 -10.89 -9.88
N ARG A 171 21.12 -11.16 -11.18
CA ARG A 171 20.37 -10.30 -12.12
C ARG A 171 18.89 -10.16 -11.77
N ILE A 172 18.32 -11.11 -11.02
CA ILE A 172 16.95 -11.04 -10.52
C ILE A 172 16.70 -9.78 -9.67
N TYR A 173 17.77 -9.21 -9.11
CA TYR A 173 17.72 -7.94 -8.41
C TYR A 173 17.19 -6.80 -9.30
N ARG A 174 17.52 -6.76 -10.61
CA ARG A 174 17.05 -5.68 -11.52
C ARG A 174 15.54 -5.67 -11.66
N VAL A 175 14.96 -6.83 -11.94
CA VAL A 175 13.51 -7.02 -12.11
C VAL A 175 12.75 -6.60 -10.84
N MET A 176 13.32 -6.86 -9.66
CA MET A 176 12.66 -6.59 -8.39
C MET A 176 12.80 -5.15 -7.87
N VAL A 177 13.68 -4.32 -8.44
CA VAL A 177 13.79 -2.89 -8.05
C VAL A 177 12.54 -2.10 -8.43
N SER A 178 11.81 -2.51 -9.47
CA SER A 178 10.60 -1.84 -9.92
C SER A 178 9.41 -1.99 -8.95
N ARG A 179 9.40 -3.02 -8.10
CA ARG A 179 8.28 -3.31 -7.19
C ARG A 179 8.65 -3.09 -5.73
N HIS A 180 7.95 -2.14 -5.10
CA HIS A 180 8.14 -1.81 -3.69
C HIS A 180 7.25 -2.70 -2.80
N GLY A 181 7.86 -3.65 -2.08
CA GLY A 181 7.14 -4.48 -1.10
C GLY A 181 8.05 -5.40 -0.29
N PHE A 182 7.56 -5.85 0.86
CA PHE A 182 8.26 -6.76 1.77
C PHE A 182 8.62 -8.09 1.09
N GLU A 183 7.66 -8.65 0.35
CA GLU A 183 7.82 -9.92 -0.36
C GLU A 183 8.99 -9.85 -1.36
N TYR A 184 9.13 -8.74 -2.08
CA TYR A 184 10.24 -8.51 -3.02
C TYR A 184 11.59 -8.41 -2.29
N GLN A 185 11.65 -7.70 -1.15
CA GLN A 185 12.88 -7.61 -0.37
C GLN A 185 13.32 -8.97 0.18
N LEU A 186 12.37 -9.80 0.60
CA LEU A 186 12.61 -11.16 1.06
C LEU A 186 13.12 -12.04 -0.09
N VAL A 187 12.50 -11.97 -1.27
CA VAL A 187 12.94 -12.72 -2.45
C VAL A 187 14.35 -12.30 -2.86
N VAL A 188 14.65 -10.99 -2.96
CA VAL A 188 16.01 -10.48 -3.26
C VAL A 188 17.05 -11.05 -2.29
N LEU A 189 16.71 -11.05 -1.00
CA LEU A 189 17.62 -11.52 0.02
C LEU A 189 17.89 -13.02 -0.06
N ILE A 190 16.84 -13.83 -0.26
CA ILE A 190 16.95 -15.27 -0.41
C ILE A 190 17.82 -15.61 -1.62
N PHE A 191 17.58 -14.94 -2.76
CA PHE A 191 18.37 -15.15 -3.97
C PHE A 191 19.83 -14.69 -3.81
N LEU A 192 20.08 -13.61 -3.07
CA LEU A 192 21.44 -13.16 -2.75
C LEU A 192 22.17 -14.17 -1.86
N LEU A 193 21.50 -14.71 -0.85
CA LEU A 193 22.06 -15.73 0.05
C LEU A 193 22.32 -17.05 -0.70
N LEU A 194 21.37 -17.50 -1.53
CA LEU A 194 21.53 -18.67 -2.39
C LEU A 194 22.71 -18.49 -3.35
N SER A 195 22.82 -17.34 -4.02
CA SER A 195 23.95 -17.04 -4.91
C SER A 195 25.29 -17.06 -4.19
N LEU A 196 25.38 -16.49 -2.98
CA LEU A 196 26.60 -16.53 -2.18
C LEU A 196 27.01 -17.97 -1.84
N ILE A 197 26.06 -18.80 -1.44
CA ILE A 197 26.30 -20.22 -1.13
C ILE A 197 26.78 -20.97 -2.37
N LEU A 198 26.11 -20.79 -3.51
CA LEU A 198 26.48 -21.48 -4.76
C LEU A 198 27.86 -21.07 -5.27
N VAL A 199 28.26 -19.80 -5.10
CA VAL A 199 29.61 -19.34 -5.46
C VAL A 199 30.65 -19.92 -4.50
N ALA A 200 30.37 -19.96 -3.21
CA ALA A 200 31.27 -20.58 -2.23
C ALA A 200 31.45 -22.09 -2.50
N ALA A 201 30.35 -22.81 -2.78
CA ALA A 201 30.37 -24.23 -3.13
C ALA A 201 31.15 -24.46 -4.44
N GLY A 202 30.93 -23.62 -5.45
CA GLY A 202 31.64 -23.72 -6.70
C GLY A 202 33.14 -23.51 -6.56
N VAL A 203 33.54 -22.46 -5.84
CA VAL A 203 34.96 -22.23 -5.53
C VAL A 203 35.55 -23.41 -4.77
N PHE A 204 34.85 -23.94 -3.77
CA PHE A 204 35.31 -25.08 -2.98
C PHE A 204 35.57 -26.29 -3.88
N GLN A 205 34.63 -26.62 -4.78
CA GLN A 205 34.79 -27.70 -5.75
C GLN A 205 36.05 -27.52 -6.61
N VAL A 206 36.31 -26.30 -7.09
CA VAL A 206 37.51 -26.03 -7.91
C VAL A 206 38.81 -26.18 -7.09
N LEU A 207 38.79 -25.72 -5.84
CA LEU A 207 39.94 -25.82 -4.95
C LEU A 207 40.23 -27.26 -4.54
N GLU A 208 39.21 -28.12 -4.45
CA GLU A 208 39.36 -29.55 -4.20
C GLU A 208 40.00 -30.28 -5.39
N GLU A 209 39.66 -29.90 -6.63
CA GLU A 209 40.27 -30.45 -7.84
C GLU A 209 41.73 -30.00 -8.03
N SER A 210 42.06 -28.79 -7.55
CA SER A 210 43.42 -28.23 -7.58
C SER A 210 44.12 -28.45 -6.23
N TYR A 211 44.54 -29.69 -5.95
CA TYR A 211 45.30 -30.14 -4.77
C TYR A 211 45.92 -29.01 -3.92
N TYR A 212 45.51 -28.93 -2.64
CA TYR A 212 45.91 -27.98 -1.59
C TYR A 212 47.21 -27.20 -1.86
N THR A 213 47.05 -26.09 -2.56
CA THR A 213 48.06 -25.03 -2.62
C THR A 213 47.82 -24.07 -1.44
N ASP A 214 48.89 -23.51 -0.87
CA ASP A 214 48.81 -22.51 0.22
C ASP A 214 47.84 -21.36 -0.15
N GLN A 215 47.73 -21.04 -1.44
CA GLN A 215 46.83 -20.02 -1.99
C GLN A 215 45.34 -20.39 -1.87
N GLY A 216 44.98 -21.67 -1.99
CA GLY A 216 43.60 -22.14 -1.84
C GLY A 216 43.09 -21.98 -0.40
N GLN A 217 43.95 -22.22 0.59
CA GLN A 217 43.60 -22.08 2.01
C GLN A 217 43.26 -20.62 2.38
N PHE A 218 44.04 -19.66 1.89
CA PHE A 218 43.74 -18.22 2.07
C PHE A 218 42.41 -17.84 1.45
N PHE A 219 42.08 -18.39 0.28
CA PHE A 219 40.83 -18.10 -0.42
C PHE A 219 39.60 -18.69 0.30
N VAL A 220 39.70 -19.91 0.81
CA VAL A 220 38.65 -20.54 1.64
C VAL A 220 38.44 -19.72 2.92
N MET A 221 39.52 -19.34 3.61
CA MET A 221 39.43 -18.51 4.81
C MET A 221 38.75 -17.16 4.52
N PHE A 222 39.09 -16.51 3.41
CA PHE A 222 38.44 -15.27 2.98
C PHE A 222 36.94 -15.46 2.72
N ILE A 223 36.54 -16.52 2.02
CA ILE A 223 35.12 -16.82 1.75
C ILE A 223 34.36 -17.08 3.05
N ILE A 224 34.93 -17.86 3.98
CA ILE A 224 34.29 -18.13 5.27
C ILE A 224 34.05 -16.82 6.03
N ILE A 225 35.04 -15.92 6.07
CA ILE A 225 34.89 -14.59 6.71
C ILE A 225 33.76 -13.78 6.04
N VAL A 226 33.69 -13.76 4.70
CA VAL A 226 32.63 -13.06 3.96
C VAL A 226 31.26 -13.68 4.28
N VAL A 227 31.12 -15.00 4.24
CA VAL A 227 29.86 -15.70 4.52
C VAL A 227 29.39 -15.45 5.95
N VAL A 228 30.30 -15.61 6.93
CA VAL A 228 30.00 -15.42 8.36
C VAL A 228 29.67 -13.97 8.69
N THR A 229 30.22 -12.98 7.98
CA THR A 229 29.91 -11.56 8.23
C THR A 229 28.68 -11.08 7.47
N VAL A 230 28.44 -11.56 6.24
CA VAL A 230 27.33 -11.12 5.39
C VAL A 230 26.01 -11.76 5.80
N ILE A 231 25.97 -13.09 6.03
CA ILE A 231 24.71 -13.80 6.31
C ILE A 231 24.00 -13.23 7.55
N PRO A 232 24.64 -13.07 8.73
CA PRO A 232 23.97 -12.55 9.92
C PRO A 232 23.45 -11.13 9.74
N LYS A 233 24.20 -10.26 9.04
CA LYS A 233 23.76 -8.88 8.74
C LYS A 233 22.50 -8.87 7.86
N GLN A 234 22.47 -9.73 6.85
CA GLN A 234 21.33 -9.86 5.94
C GLN A 234 20.09 -10.41 6.67
N VAL A 235 20.27 -11.45 7.50
CA VAL A 235 19.19 -12.03 8.31
C VAL A 235 18.68 -11.04 9.36
N ALA A 236 19.56 -10.29 10.03
CA ALA A 236 19.18 -9.26 10.99
C ALA A 236 18.36 -8.14 10.32
N ARG A 237 18.81 -7.67 9.15
CA ARG A 237 18.08 -6.69 8.34
C ARG A 237 16.71 -7.21 7.91
N LEU A 238 16.60 -8.49 7.52
CA LEU A 238 15.30 -9.12 7.24
C LEU A 238 14.41 -9.14 8.48
N LYS A 239 14.97 -9.53 9.64
CA LYS A 239 14.23 -9.61 10.89
C LYS A 239 13.66 -8.25 11.27
N GLU A 240 14.46 -7.19 11.18
CA GLU A 240 14.04 -5.81 11.42
C GLU A 240 12.94 -5.35 10.44
N LEU A 241 13.13 -5.56 9.14
CA LEU A 241 12.12 -5.21 8.13
C LEU A 241 10.82 -6.01 8.32
N SER A 242 10.95 -7.28 8.72
CA SER A 242 9.81 -8.18 8.90
C SER A 242 9.02 -7.91 10.18
N SER A 243 9.70 -7.54 11.28
CA SER A 243 9.04 -7.23 12.55
C SER A 243 8.24 -5.94 12.47
N LEU A 244 8.72 -4.96 11.70
CA LEU A 244 8.04 -3.69 11.45
C LEU A 244 6.81 -3.79 10.52
N GLN A 245 6.68 -4.89 9.77
CA GLN A 245 5.62 -5.03 8.76
C GLN A 245 4.58 -6.11 9.10
N ARG A 246 4.95 -7.27 9.65
CA ARG A 246 4.03 -8.43 9.72
C ARG A 246 2.78 -8.24 10.60
N GLY A 247 2.85 -7.49 11.69
CA GLY A 247 1.72 -7.38 12.64
C GLY A 247 0.44 -6.80 12.05
N TYR A 248 0.56 -5.86 11.10
CA TYR A 248 -0.57 -5.04 10.63
C TYR A 248 -0.74 -5.02 9.10
N THR A 249 0.02 -5.85 8.38
CA THR A 249 -0.02 -5.92 6.90
C THR A 249 -0.93 -7.01 6.35
N HIS A 250 -1.64 -7.75 7.20
CA HIS A 250 -2.63 -8.73 6.77
C HIS A 250 -3.81 -8.09 6.01
N SER A 251 -4.58 -8.88 5.27
CA SER A 251 -5.88 -8.48 4.74
C SER A 251 -6.97 -8.79 5.76
N TYR A 252 -7.99 -7.95 5.84
CA TYR A 252 -9.20 -8.27 6.57
C TYR A 252 -9.97 -9.34 5.80
N SER A 253 -10.41 -10.40 6.47
CA SER A 253 -11.23 -11.44 5.88
C SER A 253 -12.69 -11.22 6.27
N LEU A 254 -13.54 -11.13 5.26
CA LEU A 254 -14.98 -11.08 5.46
C LEU A 254 -15.46 -12.46 5.90
N HIS A 255 -15.83 -12.57 7.16
CA HIS A 255 -16.44 -13.79 7.68
C HIS A 255 -17.93 -13.77 7.33
N ARG A 256 -18.50 -14.94 7.02
CA ARG A 256 -19.96 -15.09 6.74
C ARG A 256 -20.81 -14.45 7.86
N ARG A 257 -20.38 -14.62 9.11
CA ARG A 257 -21.00 -13.98 10.29
C ARG A 257 -21.05 -12.45 10.20
N THR A 258 -20.00 -11.81 9.69
CA THR A 258 -19.93 -10.36 9.51
C THR A 258 -20.93 -9.90 8.45
N ILE A 259 -21.05 -10.66 7.36
CA ILE A 259 -21.99 -10.38 6.27
C ILE A 259 -23.43 -10.46 6.77
N ASP A 260 -23.77 -11.50 7.55
CA ASP A 260 -25.10 -11.68 8.14
C ASP A 260 -25.45 -10.56 9.14
N ASN A 261 -24.45 -10.09 9.88
CA ASN A 261 -24.56 -9.06 10.92
C ASN A 261 -24.60 -7.61 10.41
N GLY A 262 -24.73 -7.39 9.10
CA GLY A 262 -24.82 -6.05 8.49
C GLY A 262 -23.51 -5.53 7.88
N GLY A 263 -22.43 -6.32 7.90
CA GLY A 263 -21.14 -5.98 7.30
C GLY A 263 -20.13 -5.42 8.31
N HIS A 264 -19.11 -4.75 7.79
CA HIS A 264 -18.08 -4.07 8.57
C HIS A 264 -18.05 -2.57 8.29
N VAL A 265 -17.43 -1.85 9.21
CA VAL A 265 -17.21 -0.40 9.14
C VAL A 265 -15.72 -0.13 9.05
N VAL A 266 -15.32 0.77 8.15
CA VAL A 266 -13.91 1.18 8.00
C VAL A 266 -13.70 2.54 8.64
N VAL A 267 -12.68 2.68 9.48
CA VAL A 267 -12.28 3.95 10.11
C VAL A 267 -10.89 4.32 9.62
N THR A 268 -10.75 5.51 9.03
CA THR A 268 -9.49 6.02 8.48
C THR A 268 -9.21 7.46 8.90
N GLY A 269 -8.09 8.02 8.46
CA GLY A 269 -7.61 9.35 8.84
C GLY A 269 -6.79 9.33 10.13
N HIS A 270 -7.04 10.28 11.02
CA HIS A 270 -6.27 10.44 12.26
C HIS A 270 -6.81 9.60 13.42
N VAL A 271 -6.31 8.36 13.51
CA VAL A 271 -6.69 7.41 14.57
C VAL A 271 -5.62 7.38 15.66
N ARG A 272 -5.97 7.88 16.84
CA ARG A 272 -5.16 7.80 18.08
C ARG A 272 -5.99 7.16 19.19
N PHE A 273 -5.35 6.82 20.31
CA PHE A 273 -6.02 6.20 21.46
C PHE A 273 -7.29 6.96 21.90
N ASN A 274 -7.22 8.28 22.06
CA ASN A 274 -8.36 9.09 22.51
C ASN A 274 -9.55 9.03 21.52
N ASN A 275 -9.28 9.22 20.23
CA ASN A 275 -10.32 9.23 19.20
C ASN A 275 -10.90 7.82 19.00
N ALA A 276 -10.04 6.80 18.94
CA ALA A 276 -10.45 5.41 18.75
C ALA A 276 -11.25 4.87 19.94
N SER A 277 -10.83 5.18 21.18
CA SER A 277 -11.56 4.77 22.38
C SER A 277 -12.92 5.46 22.50
N ALA A 278 -12.99 6.76 22.19
CA ALA A 278 -14.25 7.48 22.15
C ALA A 278 -15.19 6.88 21.10
N PHE A 279 -14.69 6.63 19.89
CA PHE A 279 -15.45 6.01 18.81
C PHE A 279 -15.94 4.60 19.18
N LEU A 280 -15.06 3.70 19.62
CA LEU A 280 -15.42 2.32 19.95
C LEU A 280 -16.40 2.23 21.13
N ARG A 281 -16.25 3.11 22.12
CA ARG A 281 -17.17 3.17 23.28
C ARG A 281 -18.57 3.60 22.86
N GLU A 282 -18.67 4.56 21.93
CA GLU A 282 -19.94 5.04 21.42
C GLU A 282 -20.57 4.01 20.47
N PHE A 283 -19.79 3.47 19.53
CA PHE A 283 -20.25 2.54 18.49
C PHE A 283 -20.76 1.20 19.03
N TYR A 284 -20.11 0.65 20.07
CA TYR A 284 -20.49 -0.63 20.68
C TYR A 284 -21.37 -0.48 21.92
N ARG A 285 -22.06 0.66 22.11
CA ARG A 285 -22.88 0.85 23.31
C ARG A 285 -24.10 -0.11 23.30
N PRO A 286 -24.38 -0.83 24.41
CA PRO A 286 -25.50 -1.77 24.48
C PRO A 286 -26.89 -1.17 24.22
N ARG A 287 -27.10 0.10 24.59
CA ARG A 287 -28.40 0.80 24.48
C ARG A 287 -28.83 1.18 23.06
N GLN A 288 -27.91 1.17 22.10
CA GLN A 288 -28.23 1.43 20.67
C GLN A 288 -28.75 0.17 19.95
N GLY A 289 -28.90 -0.95 20.67
CA GLY A 289 -29.20 -2.26 20.10
C GLY A 289 -27.94 -3.11 19.92
N ARG A 290 -28.10 -4.38 19.50
CA ARG A 290 -26.97 -5.26 19.21
C ARG A 290 -26.31 -4.85 17.89
N VAL A 291 -25.39 -3.90 17.95
CA VAL A 291 -24.48 -3.61 16.83
C VAL A 291 -23.52 -4.79 16.70
N ASN A 292 -23.74 -5.61 15.68
CA ASN A 292 -22.97 -6.81 15.40
C ASN A 292 -21.93 -6.60 14.27
N MET A 293 -21.62 -5.36 13.93
CA MET A 293 -20.67 -5.01 12.88
C MET A 293 -19.25 -4.99 13.41
N ASP A 294 -18.29 -5.43 12.58
CA ASP A 294 -16.86 -5.32 12.90
C ASP A 294 -16.32 -3.93 12.52
N VAL A 295 -15.30 -3.45 13.24
CA VAL A 295 -14.64 -2.17 12.97
C VAL A 295 -13.21 -2.42 12.48
N VAL A 296 -12.91 -1.97 11.27
CA VAL A 296 -11.59 -2.08 10.63
C VAL A 296 -10.93 -0.71 10.59
N PHE A 297 -9.82 -0.54 11.29
CA PHE A 297 -9.01 0.67 11.23
C PHE A 297 -8.02 0.58 10.06
N LEU A 298 -8.06 1.52 9.11
CA LEU A 298 -7.10 1.61 8.00
C LEU A 298 -6.29 2.90 8.12
N VAL A 299 -5.02 2.75 8.54
CA VAL A 299 -4.17 3.89 8.96
C VAL A 299 -2.74 3.69 8.46
N ASP A 300 -2.06 4.76 8.06
CA ASP A 300 -0.73 4.71 7.42
C ASP A 300 0.45 4.41 8.37
N HIS A 301 0.22 4.49 9.69
CA HIS A 301 1.23 4.27 10.73
C HIS A 301 0.89 3.07 11.63
N VAL A 302 1.87 2.63 12.42
CA VAL A 302 1.70 1.56 13.42
C VAL A 302 0.97 2.15 14.63
N PRO A 303 0.03 1.42 15.26
CA PRO A 303 -0.71 1.95 16.40
C PRO A 303 0.25 2.18 17.58
N GLY A 304 0.06 3.29 18.29
CA GLY A 304 0.79 3.55 19.54
C GLY A 304 0.44 2.52 20.64
N PRO A 305 1.26 2.41 21.70
CA PRO A 305 1.13 1.36 22.72
C PRO A 305 -0.24 1.38 23.41
N GLY A 306 -0.79 2.56 23.70
CA GLY A 306 -2.13 2.69 24.29
C GLY A 306 -3.24 2.21 23.37
N LEU A 307 -3.14 2.47 22.06
CA LEU A 307 -4.11 1.97 21.08
C LEU A 307 -3.99 0.45 20.90
N GLN A 308 -2.76 -0.08 20.91
CA GLN A 308 -2.55 -1.52 20.87
C GLN A 308 -3.17 -2.22 22.09
N ALA A 309 -2.98 -1.68 23.30
CA ALA A 309 -3.60 -2.21 24.51
C ALA A 309 -5.15 -2.18 24.44
N LEU A 310 -5.72 -1.10 23.89
CA LEU A 310 -7.16 -0.98 23.68
C LEU A 310 -7.69 -2.06 22.72
N LEU A 311 -7.02 -2.25 21.58
CA LEU A 311 -7.43 -3.23 20.58
C LEU A 311 -7.28 -4.68 21.06
N LEU A 312 -6.30 -4.96 21.92
CA LEU A 312 -6.09 -6.28 22.51
C LEU A 312 -7.04 -6.61 23.67
N SER A 313 -7.76 -5.61 24.18
CA SER A 313 -8.74 -5.83 25.25
C SER A 313 -9.79 -6.86 24.87
N ILE A 314 -10.22 -7.68 25.83
CA ILE A 314 -11.18 -8.78 25.61
C ILE A 314 -12.47 -8.29 24.94
N ARG A 315 -12.88 -7.05 25.22
CA ARG A 315 -14.09 -6.43 24.66
C ARG A 315 -13.99 -6.15 23.17
N TYR A 316 -12.82 -5.75 22.67
CA TYR A 316 -12.66 -5.28 21.29
C TYR A 316 -11.88 -6.25 20.40
N ARG A 317 -10.99 -7.09 20.96
CA ARG A 317 -10.06 -7.96 20.22
C ARG A 317 -10.68 -8.83 19.13
N ARG A 318 -11.93 -9.29 19.32
CA ARG A 318 -12.63 -10.14 18.33
C ARG A 318 -13.44 -9.36 17.29
N ARG A 319 -13.64 -8.06 17.49
CA ARG A 319 -14.50 -7.19 16.66
C ARG A 319 -13.73 -6.04 16.00
N THR A 320 -12.48 -5.81 16.40
CA THR A 320 -11.64 -4.76 15.84
C THR A 320 -10.44 -5.34 15.12
N THR A 321 -10.19 -4.86 13.91
CA THR A 321 -8.99 -5.20 13.13
C THR A 321 -8.24 -3.92 12.80
N TYR A 322 -6.91 -3.94 12.91
CA TYR A 322 -6.08 -2.80 12.56
C TYR A 322 -5.18 -3.13 11.38
N LEU A 323 -5.32 -2.37 10.31
CA LEU A 323 -4.59 -2.51 9.07
C LEU A 323 -3.69 -1.29 8.88
N LYS A 324 -2.40 -1.55 8.72
CA LYS A 324 -1.46 -0.54 8.27
C LYS A 324 -1.60 -0.37 6.74
N GLY A 325 -1.99 0.81 6.30
CA GLY A 325 -2.20 1.13 4.89
C GLY A 325 -2.82 2.52 4.67
N ASN A 326 -2.78 3.00 3.43
CA ASN A 326 -3.36 4.28 3.06
C ASN A 326 -4.50 4.06 2.05
N LEU A 327 -5.67 4.64 2.30
CA LEU A 327 -6.87 4.52 1.48
C LEU A 327 -6.67 5.01 0.03
N LEU A 328 -5.71 5.91 -0.21
CA LEU A 328 -5.35 6.37 -1.55
C LEU A 328 -4.81 5.25 -2.46
N HIS A 329 -4.27 4.17 -1.87
CA HIS A 329 -3.77 3.03 -2.62
C HIS A 329 -4.87 1.98 -2.78
N ASP A 330 -5.21 1.65 -4.03
CA ASP A 330 -6.23 0.65 -4.37
C ASP A 330 -5.96 -0.72 -3.71
N ARG A 331 -4.68 -1.08 -3.49
CA ARG A 331 -4.30 -2.32 -2.79
C ARG A 331 -4.80 -2.34 -1.34
N ASP A 332 -4.60 -1.24 -0.62
CA ASP A 332 -4.96 -1.17 0.80
C ASP A 332 -6.47 -1.00 0.98
N ALA A 333 -7.14 -0.32 0.04
CA ALA A 333 -8.60 -0.28 -0.03
C ALA A 333 -9.22 -1.67 -0.25
N LYS A 334 -8.61 -2.50 -1.13
CA LYS A 334 -9.01 -3.91 -1.31
C LYS A 334 -8.75 -4.75 -0.05
N ARG A 335 -7.58 -4.59 0.59
CA ARG A 335 -7.23 -5.30 1.84
C ARG A 335 -8.21 -5.04 2.98
N ALA A 336 -8.82 -3.86 3.03
CA ALA A 336 -9.83 -3.49 4.00
C ALA A 336 -11.28 -3.76 3.53
N HIS A 337 -11.46 -4.36 2.34
CA HIS A 337 -12.77 -4.56 1.70
C HIS A 337 -13.66 -3.31 1.74
N VAL A 338 -13.09 -2.14 1.39
CA VAL A 338 -13.81 -0.85 1.47
C VAL A 338 -15.05 -0.83 0.58
N ALA A 339 -15.00 -1.52 -0.56
CA ALA A 339 -16.13 -1.60 -1.49
C ALA A 339 -17.38 -2.27 -0.87
N GLU A 340 -17.16 -3.19 0.06
CA GLU A 340 -18.20 -3.99 0.72
C GLU A 340 -18.53 -3.45 2.13
N ALA A 341 -17.85 -2.37 2.56
CA ALA A 341 -18.06 -1.76 3.85
C ALA A 341 -19.42 -1.04 3.90
N ALA A 342 -20.14 -1.22 5.01
CA ALA A 342 -21.42 -0.53 5.19
C ALA A 342 -21.25 0.98 5.35
N ALA A 343 -20.15 1.40 5.99
CA ALA A 343 -19.81 2.79 6.17
C ALA A 343 -18.29 2.99 6.30
N VAL A 344 -17.82 4.16 5.88
CA VAL A 344 -16.44 4.63 6.05
C VAL A 344 -16.43 5.94 6.84
N PHE A 345 -15.72 5.97 7.96
CA PHE A 345 -15.53 7.14 8.81
C PHE A 345 -14.12 7.72 8.61
N ILE A 346 -14.04 9.00 8.24
CA ILE A 346 -12.78 9.74 8.07
C ILE A 346 -12.63 10.68 9.27
N LEU A 347 -11.72 10.33 10.18
CA LEU A 347 -11.42 11.13 11.37
C LEU A 347 -10.32 12.14 11.09
N THR A 348 -10.44 13.35 11.66
CA THR A 348 -9.47 14.42 11.43
C THR A 348 -8.62 14.72 12.66
N ASN A 349 -7.41 15.23 12.41
CA ASN A 349 -6.58 15.76 13.49
C ASN A 349 -6.95 17.22 13.76
N LYS A 350 -7.66 17.45 14.86
CA LYS A 350 -8.05 18.80 15.32
C LYS A 350 -6.87 19.66 15.77
N ARG A 351 -5.68 19.07 15.98
CA ARG A 351 -4.49 19.71 16.56
C ARG A 351 -3.25 19.53 15.67
N ASP A 352 -3.41 19.41 14.36
CA ASP A 352 -2.25 19.26 13.46
C ASP A 352 -1.48 20.60 13.34
N PRO A 353 -0.16 20.61 13.56
CA PRO A 353 0.66 21.81 13.42
C PRO A 353 0.75 22.34 11.99
N ARG A 354 0.43 21.52 10.97
CA ARG A 354 0.47 21.91 9.54
C ARG A 354 -0.67 22.85 9.13
N GLY A 355 -1.57 23.18 10.04
CA GLY A 355 -2.71 24.03 9.79
C GLY A 355 -3.95 23.26 9.37
N VAL A 356 -5.09 23.94 9.49
CA VAL A 356 -6.44 23.41 9.28
C VAL A 356 -6.68 23.03 7.81
N GLU A 357 -6.10 23.79 6.88
CA GLU A 357 -6.30 23.54 5.45
C GLU A 357 -5.64 22.24 5.01
N ALA A 358 -4.41 21.97 5.46
CA ALA A 358 -3.68 20.78 5.11
C ALA A 358 -4.38 19.49 5.60
N THR A 359 -4.95 19.52 6.81
CA THR A 359 -5.68 18.37 7.37
C THR A 359 -7.00 18.11 6.65
N ASP A 360 -7.73 19.17 6.31
CA ASP A 360 -8.96 19.06 5.53
C ASP A 360 -8.67 18.50 4.14
N MET A 361 -7.62 18.97 3.47
CA MET A 361 -7.22 18.45 2.15
C MET A 361 -6.96 16.95 2.17
N VAL A 362 -6.25 16.44 3.18
CA VAL A 362 -6.02 14.98 3.32
C VAL A 362 -7.33 14.21 3.48
N SER A 363 -8.27 14.77 4.23
CA SER A 363 -9.58 14.15 4.49
C SER A 363 -10.47 14.14 3.24
N ILE A 364 -10.43 15.22 2.47
CA ILE A 364 -11.09 15.32 1.17
C ILE A 364 -10.48 14.34 0.17
N LEU A 365 -9.15 14.19 0.15
CA LEU A 365 -8.47 13.20 -0.69
C LEU A 365 -8.89 11.77 -0.34
N HIS A 366 -9.06 11.44 0.95
CA HIS A 366 -9.62 10.16 1.36
C HIS A 366 -11.07 9.98 0.88
N ALA A 367 -11.90 11.02 0.95
CA ALA A 367 -13.27 10.97 0.44
C ALA A 367 -13.32 10.75 -1.09
N LEU A 368 -12.47 11.45 -1.84
CA LEU A 368 -12.33 11.28 -3.29
C LEU A 368 -11.85 9.87 -3.67
N ALA A 369 -10.97 9.27 -2.87
CA ALA A 369 -10.53 7.89 -3.10
C ALA A 369 -11.69 6.88 -2.95
N ILE A 370 -12.61 7.13 -2.01
CA ILE A 370 -13.83 6.31 -1.85
C ILE A 370 -14.77 6.54 -3.02
N ASP A 371 -14.94 7.78 -3.45
CA ASP A 371 -15.80 8.10 -4.60
C ASP A 371 -15.32 7.44 -5.89
N LYS A 372 -13.99 7.43 -6.13
CA LYS A 372 -13.35 6.67 -7.20
C LYS A 372 -13.68 5.17 -7.11
N LEU A 373 -13.70 4.59 -5.91
CA LEU A 373 -14.04 3.18 -5.69
C LEU A 373 -15.53 2.91 -5.98
N ARG A 374 -16.42 3.82 -5.56
CA ARG A 374 -17.86 3.75 -5.87
C ARG A 374 -18.12 3.80 -7.37
N CYS A 375 -17.48 4.75 -8.08
CA CYS A 375 -17.61 4.87 -9.53
C CYS A 375 -17.16 3.58 -10.25
N ARG A 376 -16.04 2.99 -9.83
CA ARG A 376 -15.58 1.70 -10.39
C ARG A 376 -16.53 0.55 -10.11
N ALA A 377 -17.09 0.46 -8.91
CA ALA A 377 -18.06 -0.56 -8.57
C ALA A 377 -19.33 -0.42 -9.43
N ARG A 378 -19.80 0.82 -9.64
CA ARG A 378 -20.93 1.12 -10.51
C ARG A 378 -20.66 0.75 -11.97
N LEU A 379 -19.52 1.13 -12.54
CA LEU A 379 -19.18 0.80 -13.93
C LEU A 379 -19.07 -0.71 -14.18
N LYS A 380 -18.50 -1.46 -13.22
CA LYS A 380 -18.45 -2.92 -13.29
C LYS A 380 -19.85 -3.54 -13.33
N ARG A 381 -20.77 -2.97 -12.57
CA ARG A 381 -22.17 -3.41 -12.52
C ARG A 381 -22.87 -3.16 -13.85
N GLU A 382 -22.75 -1.96 -14.42
CA GLU A 382 -23.34 -1.62 -15.72
C GLU A 382 -22.82 -2.57 -16.83
N HIS A 383 -21.53 -2.92 -16.81
CA HIS A 383 -20.96 -3.91 -17.74
C HIS A 383 -21.49 -5.34 -17.54
N LEU A 384 -21.72 -5.74 -16.28
CA LEU A 384 -22.25 -7.06 -15.95
C LEU A 384 -23.72 -7.18 -16.35
N GLU A 385 -24.52 -6.15 -16.09
CA GLU A 385 -25.92 -6.07 -16.50
C GLU A 385 -26.05 -6.15 -18.03
N GLN A 386 -25.19 -5.45 -18.78
CA GLN A 386 -25.13 -5.55 -20.25
C GLN A 386 -24.71 -6.93 -20.77
N HIS A 387 -23.86 -7.67 -20.05
CA HIS A 387 -23.50 -9.04 -20.43
C HIS A 387 -24.62 -10.03 -20.18
N LEU A 388 -25.42 -9.83 -19.12
CA LEU A 388 -26.57 -10.67 -18.81
C LEU A 388 -27.71 -10.44 -19.83
N ASP A 389 -28.03 -9.19 -20.14
CA ASP A 389 -29.07 -8.85 -21.14
C ASP A 389 -28.73 -9.39 -22.54
N ASN A 390 -27.44 -9.48 -22.89
CA ASN A 390 -27.01 -10.08 -24.17
C ASN A 390 -26.99 -11.61 -24.14
N SER A 391 -26.95 -12.24 -22.96
CA SER A 391 -26.94 -13.70 -22.80
C SER A 391 -28.34 -14.29 -22.70
N ASP A 392 -29.32 -13.52 -22.24
CA ASP A 392 -30.73 -13.91 -22.16
C ASP A 392 -31.44 -13.87 -23.53
N GLY A 393 -30.78 -13.36 -24.57
CA GLY A 393 -31.29 -13.36 -25.94
C GLY A 393 -31.13 -14.68 -26.71
N ASP A 394 -30.51 -15.72 -26.12
CA ASP A 394 -30.08 -16.91 -26.87
C ASP A 394 -30.39 -18.28 -26.22
N ASN A 395 -31.16 -18.39 -25.12
CA ASN A 395 -31.53 -19.72 -24.57
C ASN A 395 -32.94 -19.77 -23.94
N ASP A 396 -33.90 -20.32 -24.70
CA ASP A 396 -35.23 -20.77 -24.23
C ASP A 396 -35.15 -22.18 -23.59
N ASP A 397 -34.33 -22.37 -22.55
CA ASP A 397 -34.35 -23.60 -21.75
C ASP A 397 -34.49 -23.27 -20.26
N GLU A 398 -35.74 -23.34 -19.76
CA GLU A 398 -36.08 -23.26 -18.33
C GLU A 398 -35.50 -24.48 -17.58
N GLY A 399 -34.25 -24.36 -17.15
CA GLY A 399 -33.62 -25.27 -16.20
C GLY A 399 -33.94 -24.89 -14.75
N PHE A 400 -34.68 -25.75 -14.06
CA PHE A 400 -34.96 -25.69 -12.62
C PHE A 400 -33.65 -25.67 -11.79
N LEU A 401 -33.26 -24.52 -11.22
CA LEU A 401 -31.99 -24.35 -10.50
C LEU A 401 -32.12 -24.71 -9.00
N ASP A 402 -31.92 -25.99 -8.69
CA ASP A 402 -31.81 -26.54 -7.33
C ASP A 402 -30.36 -26.58 -6.82
N ASN A 403 -29.75 -25.42 -6.58
CA ASN A 403 -28.53 -25.35 -5.76
C ASN A 403 -28.59 -24.22 -4.74
N GLU A 404 -28.66 -24.60 -3.47
CA GLU A 404 -28.62 -23.68 -2.32
C GLU A 404 -27.32 -22.84 -2.30
N ALA A 405 -26.24 -23.33 -2.88
CA ALA A 405 -24.96 -22.62 -3.03
C ALA A 405 -25.05 -21.41 -3.98
N ASP A 406 -25.83 -21.52 -5.07
CA ASP A 406 -25.94 -20.45 -6.08
C ASP A 406 -26.96 -19.38 -5.67
N LYS A 407 -28.03 -19.77 -4.96
CA LYS A 407 -28.90 -18.82 -4.25
C LYS A 407 -28.10 -17.98 -3.22
N ASN A 408 -27.15 -18.60 -2.53
CA ASN A 408 -26.27 -17.92 -1.58
C ASN A 408 -25.29 -16.95 -2.26
N ASN A 409 -24.75 -17.30 -3.44
CA ASN A 409 -23.93 -16.40 -4.24
C ASN A 409 -24.73 -15.19 -4.76
N HIS A 410 -25.96 -15.40 -5.23
CA HIS A 410 -26.85 -14.30 -5.63
C HIS A 410 -27.26 -13.37 -4.48
N LEU A 411 -27.40 -13.88 -3.24
CA LEU A 411 -27.66 -13.06 -2.06
C LEU A 411 -26.45 -12.22 -1.63
N LEU A 412 -25.23 -12.76 -1.77
CA LEU A 412 -23.97 -12.04 -1.58
C LEU A 412 -23.85 -10.92 -2.63
N ASP A 413 -24.19 -11.22 -3.88
CA ASP A 413 -24.17 -10.26 -4.99
C ASP A 413 -25.23 -9.16 -4.82
N ARG A 414 -26.44 -9.50 -4.35
CA ARG A 414 -27.48 -8.52 -4.01
C ARG A 414 -27.09 -7.61 -2.83
N ARG A 415 -26.25 -8.03 -1.88
CA ARG A 415 -25.76 -7.15 -0.79
C ARG A 415 -24.55 -6.30 -1.18
N GLN A 416 -23.79 -6.68 -2.22
CA GLN A 416 -22.77 -5.82 -2.86
C GLN A 416 -23.36 -4.55 -3.50
N THR A 417 -24.68 -4.44 -3.60
CA THR A 417 -25.38 -3.36 -4.31
C THR A 417 -25.63 -2.08 -3.48
N ARG A 418 -25.28 -2.05 -2.19
CA ARG A 418 -25.52 -0.86 -1.36
C ARG A 418 -24.42 0.19 -1.59
N PRO A 419 -24.78 1.46 -1.87
CA PRO A 419 -23.78 2.51 -1.97
C PRO A 419 -23.08 2.68 -0.63
N ILE A 420 -21.74 2.61 -0.65
CA ILE A 420 -20.87 2.80 0.52
C ILE A 420 -21.24 4.13 1.17
N ARG A 421 -21.56 4.16 2.46
CA ARG A 421 -21.83 5.42 3.18
C ARG A 421 -20.52 6.06 3.64
N CYS A 422 -20.35 7.36 3.46
CA CYS A 422 -19.11 8.04 3.86
C CYS A 422 -19.40 9.23 4.77
N PHE A 423 -18.75 9.21 5.94
CA PHE A 423 -18.83 10.21 6.99
C PHE A 423 -17.46 10.83 7.17
N ALA A 424 -17.37 12.15 7.06
CA ALA A 424 -16.09 12.85 7.21
C ALA A 424 -16.22 14.01 8.19
N GLU A 425 -15.22 14.15 9.07
CA GLU A 425 -15.03 15.39 9.81
C GLU A 425 -14.26 16.39 8.94
N ILE A 426 -14.67 17.65 8.96
CA ILE A 426 -13.98 18.76 8.27
C ILE A 426 -13.90 19.92 9.25
N LEU A 427 -12.78 20.61 9.28
CA LEU A 427 -12.55 21.69 10.22
C LEU A 427 -12.95 23.05 9.63
N SER A 428 -12.58 23.32 8.37
CA SER A 428 -12.87 24.56 7.68
C SER A 428 -14.27 24.58 7.08
N PHE A 429 -14.99 25.67 7.32
CA PHE A 429 -16.29 25.90 6.70
C PHE A 429 -16.20 26.05 5.18
N LYS A 430 -15.16 26.73 4.69
CA LYS A 430 -14.97 26.99 3.24
C LYS A 430 -14.95 25.72 2.42
N HIS A 431 -14.29 24.68 2.94
CA HIS A 431 -14.16 23.41 2.25
C HIS A 431 -15.43 22.56 2.33
N THR A 432 -16.35 22.83 3.25
CA THR A 432 -17.57 22.03 3.42
C THR A 432 -18.57 22.27 2.27
N LEU A 433 -18.51 23.43 1.62
CA LEU A 433 -19.43 23.80 0.54
C LEU A 433 -19.16 22.96 -0.72
N GLY A 434 -20.21 22.35 -1.30
CA GLY A 434 -20.11 21.58 -2.55
C GLY A 434 -19.49 20.19 -2.45
N LEU A 435 -18.87 19.84 -1.31
CA LEU A 435 -18.24 18.51 -1.12
C LEU A 435 -19.21 17.35 -1.27
N ARG A 436 -20.45 17.51 -0.79
CA ARG A 436 -21.50 16.50 -0.94
C ARG A 436 -21.77 16.18 -2.42
N THR A 437 -21.78 17.21 -3.27
CA THR A 437 -22.02 17.07 -4.71
C THR A 437 -20.83 16.44 -5.42
N ILE A 438 -19.60 16.79 -5.02
CA ILE A 438 -18.37 16.36 -5.69
C ILE A 438 -17.95 14.94 -5.28
N THR A 439 -18.13 14.57 -4.01
CA THR A 439 -17.59 13.32 -3.44
C THR A 439 -18.67 12.31 -3.03
N GLY A 440 -19.95 12.69 -3.12
CA GLY A 440 -21.06 11.88 -2.61
C GLY A 440 -20.98 11.60 -1.11
N LEU A 441 -20.33 12.46 -0.32
CA LEU A 441 -20.31 12.35 1.15
C LEU A 441 -21.74 12.46 1.68
N GLU A 442 -22.16 11.51 2.53
CA GLU A 442 -23.51 11.50 3.09
C GLU A 442 -23.65 12.56 4.18
N LEU A 443 -22.62 12.68 5.02
CA LEU A 443 -22.58 13.64 6.12
C LEU A 443 -21.16 14.17 6.33
N THR A 444 -21.02 15.49 6.20
CA THR A 444 -19.81 16.24 6.56
C THR A 444 -20.04 16.94 7.89
N LEU A 445 -19.28 16.56 8.91
CA LEU A 445 -19.36 17.19 10.23
C LEU A 445 -18.35 18.33 10.33
N ASN A 446 -18.85 19.56 10.27
CA ASN A 446 -18.03 20.73 10.58
C ASN A 446 -17.99 20.95 12.10
N THR A 447 -16.89 20.53 12.73
CA THR A 447 -16.77 20.59 14.20
C THR A 447 -16.70 22.02 14.74
N ALA A 448 -16.12 22.95 13.98
CA ALA A 448 -16.03 24.36 14.37
C ALA A 448 -17.41 25.02 14.36
N GLN A 449 -18.17 24.81 13.28
CA GLN A 449 -19.52 25.33 13.11
C GLN A 449 -20.49 24.73 14.13
N LEU A 450 -20.43 23.42 14.37
CA LEU A 450 -21.27 22.76 15.36
C LEU A 450 -20.99 23.32 16.77
N ARG A 451 -19.71 23.51 17.11
CA ARG A 451 -19.30 24.11 18.39
C ARG A 451 -19.85 25.53 18.54
N THR A 452 -19.70 26.39 17.53
CA THR A 452 -20.22 27.76 17.58
C THR A 452 -21.75 27.79 17.65
N ALA A 453 -22.44 26.89 16.94
CA ALA A 453 -23.89 26.81 16.95
C ALA A 453 -24.43 26.40 18.32
N ILE A 454 -23.83 25.39 18.95
CA ILE A 454 -24.22 24.93 20.30
C ILE A 454 -23.98 26.05 21.33
N LEU A 455 -22.86 26.76 21.25
CA LEU A 455 -22.58 27.91 22.11
C LEU A 455 -23.57 29.06 21.88
N ALA A 456 -23.88 29.38 20.63
CA ALA A 456 -24.89 30.41 20.32
C ALA A 456 -26.27 30.05 20.88
N ARG A 457 -26.66 28.76 20.84
CA ARG A 457 -27.91 28.29 21.46
C ARG A 457 -27.94 28.47 22.97
N SER A 458 -26.79 28.38 23.65
CA SER A 458 -26.73 28.65 25.10
C SER A 458 -26.94 30.11 25.47
N ILE A 459 -26.73 31.04 24.53
CA ILE A 459 -27.07 32.45 24.74
C ILE A 459 -28.59 32.63 24.78
N VAL A 460 -29.33 31.89 23.95
CA VAL A 460 -30.80 31.95 23.90
C VAL A 460 -31.43 31.22 25.07
N CYS A 461 -30.92 30.03 25.40
CA CYS A 461 -31.43 29.21 26.50
C CYS A 461 -30.25 28.73 27.36
N PRO A 462 -30.09 29.25 28.60
CA PRO A 462 -29.03 28.83 29.48
C PRO A 462 -29.17 27.33 29.79
N GLY A 463 -28.05 26.60 29.73
CA GLY A 463 -28.06 25.14 29.91
C GLY A 463 -28.34 24.32 28.65
N ALA A 464 -28.69 24.93 27.51
CA ALA A 464 -28.92 24.21 26.25
C ALA A 464 -27.72 23.38 25.80
N VAL A 465 -26.48 23.84 26.04
CA VAL A 465 -25.26 23.07 25.76
C VAL A 465 -25.26 21.76 26.54
N GLY A 466 -25.58 21.79 27.83
CA GLY A 466 -25.61 20.60 28.68
C GLY A 466 -26.67 19.61 28.20
N LEU A 467 -27.87 20.09 27.90
CA LEU A 467 -28.95 19.28 27.37
C LEU A 467 -28.56 18.60 26.04
N LEU A 468 -28.09 19.38 25.06
CA LEU A 468 -27.72 18.86 23.74
C LEU A 468 -26.55 17.87 23.82
N LEU A 469 -25.53 18.16 24.63
CA LEU A 469 -24.40 17.25 24.81
C LEU A 469 -24.84 15.95 25.49
N ASN A 470 -25.73 16.00 26.47
CA ASN A 470 -26.24 14.79 27.14
C ASN A 470 -27.13 13.93 26.23
N LEU A 471 -27.84 14.55 25.27
CA LEU A 471 -28.64 13.84 24.27
C LEU A 471 -27.78 13.17 23.18
N ILE A 472 -26.64 13.78 22.82
CA ILE A 472 -25.73 13.28 21.79
C ILE A 472 -24.72 12.29 22.38
N TYR A 473 -24.18 12.60 23.55
CA TYR A 473 -23.18 11.79 24.24
C TYR A 473 -23.85 11.05 25.39
N SER A 474 -23.92 9.72 25.29
CA SER A 474 -24.44 8.96 26.43
C SER A 474 -23.33 8.65 27.45
N PRO A 475 -23.57 8.89 28.75
CA PRO A 475 -22.64 8.52 29.79
C PRO A 475 -22.56 7.00 29.99
N THR A 476 -21.48 6.54 30.61
CA THR A 476 -21.34 5.13 31.03
C THR A 476 -22.41 4.79 32.06
N GLU A 477 -23.06 3.63 31.92
CA GLU A 477 -24.12 3.17 32.83
C GLU A 477 -23.71 3.19 34.30
N LEU A 478 -22.43 2.92 34.58
CA LEU A 478 -21.86 2.94 35.92
C LEU A 478 -21.93 4.33 36.57
N TYR A 479 -21.65 5.40 35.81
CA TYR A 479 -21.76 6.78 36.32
C TYR A 479 -23.21 7.18 36.55
N VAL A 480 -24.12 6.74 35.68
CA VAL A 480 -25.57 6.99 35.85
C VAL A 480 -26.09 6.28 37.10
N ALA A 481 -25.68 5.03 37.32
CA ALA A 481 -26.07 4.26 38.50
C ALA A 481 -25.52 4.85 39.80
N GLN A 482 -24.26 5.32 39.79
CA GLN A 482 -23.68 6.04 40.93
C GLN A 482 -24.39 7.36 41.19
N GLY A 483 -24.67 8.15 40.14
CA GLY A 483 -25.39 9.42 40.25
C GLY A 483 -26.79 9.25 40.85
N ARG A 484 -27.55 8.23 40.43
CA ARG A 484 -28.86 7.95 41.03
C ARG A 484 -28.80 7.57 42.51
N ARG A 485 -27.70 6.94 42.96
CA ARG A 485 -27.50 6.55 44.36
C ARG A 485 -26.93 7.69 45.22
N SER A 486 -26.64 8.85 44.63
CA SER A 486 -26.14 9.98 45.40
C SER A 486 -27.21 10.50 46.36
N HIS A 487 -26.80 10.90 47.57
CA HIS A 487 -27.70 11.52 48.55
C HIS A 487 -28.11 12.95 48.18
N THR A 488 -27.47 13.54 47.18
CA THR A 488 -27.77 14.88 46.66
C THR A 488 -28.90 14.81 45.62
N PRO A 489 -30.07 15.44 45.88
CA PRO A 489 -31.26 15.24 45.04
C PRO A 489 -31.08 15.72 43.60
N TRP A 490 -30.43 16.87 43.37
CA TRP A 490 -30.19 17.38 42.02
C TRP A 490 -29.29 16.48 41.17
N VAL A 491 -28.33 15.77 41.78
CA VAL A 491 -27.45 14.82 41.08
C VAL A 491 -28.22 13.57 40.69
N ALA A 492 -29.09 13.09 41.57
CA ALA A 492 -29.96 11.95 41.27
C ALA A 492 -30.93 12.27 40.12
N GLU A 493 -31.53 13.46 40.13
CA GLU A 493 -32.40 13.95 39.05
C GLU A 493 -31.64 14.14 37.74
N TYR A 494 -30.47 14.78 37.78
CA TYR A 494 -29.60 14.95 36.62
C TYR A 494 -29.17 13.59 36.03
N ALA A 495 -28.79 12.63 36.88
CA ALA A 495 -28.48 11.27 36.47
C ALA A 495 -29.69 10.54 35.87
N GLY A 496 -30.90 10.86 36.33
CA GLY A 496 -32.15 10.47 35.69
C GLY A 496 -32.24 10.99 34.26
N GLY A 497 -32.04 12.29 34.04
CA GLY A 497 -32.08 12.92 32.71
C GLY A 497 -31.02 12.42 31.73
N LEU A 498 -29.83 12.03 32.23
CA LEU A 498 -28.72 11.47 31.45
C LEU A 498 -29.05 10.17 30.68
N GLN A 499 -30.18 9.53 30.99
CA GLN A 499 -30.61 8.32 30.29
C GLN A 499 -31.33 8.60 28.97
N ASN A 500 -31.78 9.84 28.75
CA ASN A 500 -32.56 10.22 27.59
C ASN A 500 -31.68 10.27 26.34
N LEU A 501 -32.14 9.65 25.25
CA LEU A 501 -31.40 9.51 23.99
C LEU A 501 -32.32 9.83 22.81
N LEU A 502 -31.72 10.30 21.73
CA LEU A 502 -32.42 10.56 20.48
C LEU A 502 -32.47 9.28 19.64
N PHE A 503 -33.68 8.85 19.28
CA PHE A 503 -33.90 7.74 18.38
C PHE A 503 -34.78 8.17 17.19
N PRO A 504 -34.39 7.84 15.95
CA PRO A 504 -35.32 7.91 14.85
C PRO A 504 -36.37 6.81 15.02
N ALA A 505 -37.65 7.19 14.99
CA ALA A 505 -38.76 6.27 15.06
C ALA A 505 -39.74 6.56 13.93
N VAL A 506 -40.24 5.50 13.29
CA VAL A 506 -41.34 5.60 12.34
C VAL A 506 -42.64 5.46 13.14
N LEU A 507 -43.52 6.46 13.02
CA LEU A 507 -44.81 6.44 13.70
C LEU A 507 -45.73 5.40 13.02
N PRO A 508 -46.50 4.64 13.80
CA PRO A 508 -47.54 3.76 13.25
C PRO A 508 -48.59 4.54 12.45
N ALA A 509 -49.21 3.89 11.47
CA ALA A 509 -50.27 4.48 10.62
C ALA A 509 -51.46 5.05 11.41
N TYR A 510 -51.65 4.65 12.68
CA TYR A 510 -52.62 5.24 13.59
C TYR A 510 -52.46 6.76 13.77
N PHE A 511 -51.24 7.28 13.60
CA PHE A 511 -50.95 8.71 13.72
C PHE A 511 -51.09 9.47 12.40
N ASP A 512 -51.43 8.79 11.29
CA ASP A 512 -51.59 9.43 9.98
C ASP A 512 -52.80 10.38 9.99
N GLY A 513 -52.60 11.60 9.51
CA GLY A 513 -53.63 12.65 9.49
C GLY A 513 -53.88 13.35 10.83
N LEU A 514 -53.26 12.92 11.93
CA LEU A 514 -53.29 13.66 13.20
C LEU A 514 -52.35 14.88 13.15
N LEU A 515 -52.79 15.97 13.78
CA LEU A 515 -51.92 17.12 14.05
C LEU A 515 -50.78 16.69 14.98
N PHE A 516 -49.58 17.21 14.73
CA PHE A 516 -48.37 16.87 15.50
C PHE A 516 -48.55 17.06 17.01
N GLU A 517 -49.24 18.12 17.44
CA GLU A 517 -49.52 18.38 18.86
C GLU A 517 -50.35 17.25 19.51
N HIS A 518 -51.38 16.76 18.82
CA HIS A 518 -52.22 15.66 19.30
C HIS A 518 -51.44 14.34 19.35
N ALA A 519 -50.58 14.10 18.36
CA ALA A 519 -49.70 12.94 18.33
C ALA A 519 -48.71 12.96 19.50
N VAL A 520 -48.06 14.09 19.76
CA VAL A 520 -47.12 14.26 20.88
C VAL A 520 -47.82 14.08 22.23
N LYS A 521 -49.01 14.68 22.42
CA LYS A 521 -49.77 14.53 23.66
C LYS A 521 -50.12 13.06 23.94
N LYS A 522 -50.46 12.28 22.90
CA LYS A 522 -50.72 10.84 23.01
C LYS A 522 -49.48 9.98 23.19
N LEU A 523 -48.29 10.46 22.78
CA LEU A 523 -47.02 9.75 22.98
C LEU A 523 -46.40 10.03 24.34
N TYR A 524 -46.71 11.21 24.92
CA TYR A 524 -46.18 11.64 26.20
C TYR A 524 -47.00 11.14 27.41
N LEU A 525 -48.33 11.09 27.25
CA LEU A 525 -49.27 10.51 28.22
C LEU A 525 -49.35 8.99 28.04
#